data_AF-D6U167-F1
#
_entry.id   AF-D6U167-F1
#
_cell.length_a   1.000
_cell.length_b   1.000
_cell.length_c   1.000
_cell.angle_alpha   90.00
_cell.angle_beta   90.00
_cell.angle_gamma   90.00
#
_symmetry.space_group_name_H-M   'P 1'
#
loop_
_entity.id
_entity.type
_entity.pdbx_description
1 polymer ?
#
loop_
_entity_poly.entity_id
_entity_poly.type
_entity_poly.pdbx_seq_one_letter_code
_entity_poly.pdbx_strand_id
1 'polypeptide(L)'
;MVRALYDCPDLPLGPEGMRCRVVVVTHQASATKSRIGVTRSGVVYELFLTNLPQNAFTAADVVALYLHRGAFENALADEDQEQDPDRWASHAAMGQECWQIVSQWVWNLRLELGQQLAPDPVRTTEFAPALSPAQEETANSPSPSQRYGPAVVALPWKQGRFSGRDFALQPDGTLCCQAGQSLVAHERRREADGSLRVVYAASIRSCRPCPLREQCQWQGSATAKPRQVSVLLHPLIIGSEPIFWRDWSCRSHRRACIQLLRHQCVKVEVEPPISASLAVKPATLSRAQRAHYRLSWTERLARNARPPTASQVMIRLCGVPAGFATSLGLMTP
;
A
#
# COMPACT_ATOMS: atom_id res chain seq x y z
N MET A 1 21.36 22.82 -9.21
CA MET A 1 21.96 23.16 -7.91
C MET A 1 22.57 21.88 -7.35
N VAL A 2 23.88 21.84 -7.13
CA VAL A 2 24.55 20.64 -6.60
C VAL A 2 24.41 20.66 -5.08
N ARG A 3 23.87 19.58 -4.50
CA ARG A 3 23.73 19.39 -3.05
C ARG A 3 24.82 18.42 -2.59
N ALA A 4 25.55 18.77 -1.53
CA ALA A 4 26.46 17.84 -0.87
C ALA A 4 25.72 17.16 0.29
N LEU A 5 25.92 15.84 0.42
CA LEU A 5 25.23 14.99 1.39
C LEU A 5 26.26 14.42 2.37
N TYR A 6 25.97 14.51 3.66
CA TYR A 6 26.74 13.89 4.73
C TYR A 6 25.84 12.98 5.54
N ASP A 7 26.26 11.74 5.74
CA ASP A 7 25.47 10.71 6.39
C ASP A 7 26.03 10.39 7.77
N CYS A 8 25.25 10.70 8.82
CA CYS A 8 25.62 10.47 10.21
C CYS A 8 24.72 9.36 10.77
N PRO A 9 25.17 8.09 10.78
CA PRO A 9 24.28 6.94 11.00
C PRO A 9 23.78 6.81 12.43
N ASP A 10 24.50 7.36 13.41
CA ASP A 10 24.20 7.18 14.82
C ASP A 10 24.50 8.46 15.62
N LEU A 11 23.53 9.38 15.64
CA LEU A 11 23.60 10.64 16.37
C LEU A 11 22.63 10.60 17.57
N PRO A 12 23.10 10.86 18.80
CA PRO A 12 22.21 11.04 19.94
C PRO A 12 21.46 12.37 19.77
N LEU A 13 20.13 12.30 19.76
CA LEU A 13 19.25 13.46 19.71
C LEU A 13 18.41 13.61 20.99
N GLY A 14 18.24 14.86 21.39
CA GLY A 14 17.46 15.23 22.56
C GLY A 14 18.13 14.86 23.90
N PRO A 15 17.54 15.29 25.02
CA PRO A 15 18.07 15.04 26.36
C PRO A 15 18.08 13.55 26.73
N GLU A 16 17.19 12.74 26.14
CA GLU A 16 17.12 11.29 26.36
C GLU A 16 18.13 10.50 25.52
N GLY A 17 18.88 11.16 24.63
CA GLY A 17 19.94 10.52 23.84
C GLY A 17 19.41 9.51 22.82
N MET A 18 18.20 9.71 22.29
CA MET A 18 17.62 8.82 21.27
C MET A 18 18.55 8.80 20.05
N ARG A 19 19.06 7.63 19.73
CA ARG A 19 19.96 7.43 18.59
C ARG A 19 19.15 7.38 17.30
N CYS A 20 19.48 8.28 16.37
CA CYS A 20 18.88 8.28 15.04
C CYS A 20 19.93 8.56 13.97
N ARG A 21 19.59 8.22 12.73
CA ARG A 21 20.40 8.59 11.57
C ARG A 21 20.01 10.00 11.13
N VAL A 22 21.02 10.83 10.88
CA VAL A 22 20.86 12.20 10.40
C VAL A 22 21.59 12.36 9.07
N VAL A 23 20.87 12.74 8.03
CA VAL A 23 21.45 13.16 6.76
C VAL A 23 21.50 14.67 6.72
N VAL A 24 22.71 15.23 6.57
CA VAL A 24 22.95 16.66 6.45
C VAL A 24 23.11 16.99 4.97
N VAL A 25 22.24 17.87 4.47
CA VAL A 25 22.29 18.34 3.09
C VAL A 25 22.77 19.77 3.08
N THR A 26 23.75 20.06 2.24
CA THR A 26 24.32 21.41 2.11
C THR A 26 24.28 21.90 0.68
N HIS A 27 24.04 23.20 0.53
CA HIS A 27 24.14 23.91 -0.75
C HIS A 27 24.49 25.38 -0.50
N GLN A 28 25.07 26.03 -1.51
CA GLN A 28 25.39 27.45 -1.42
C GLN A 28 24.12 28.30 -1.33
N ALA A 29 24.14 29.32 -0.46
CA ALA A 29 23.04 30.26 -0.34
C ALA A 29 22.88 31.07 -1.64
N SER A 30 21.64 31.19 -2.10
CA SER A 30 21.29 32.07 -3.22
C SER A 30 21.01 33.50 -2.75
N ALA A 31 20.88 34.44 -3.69
CA ALA A 31 20.44 35.81 -3.42
C ALA A 31 19.10 35.86 -2.67
N THR A 32 18.20 34.91 -2.98
CA THR A 32 16.96 34.70 -2.23
C THR A 32 17.21 33.84 -1.01
N LYS A 33 16.70 34.24 0.16
CA LYS A 33 16.76 33.45 1.39
C LYS A 33 16.05 32.10 1.20
N SER A 34 16.72 31.01 1.55
CA SER A 34 16.08 29.68 1.56
C SER A 34 14.95 29.64 2.58
N ARG A 35 13.82 29.04 2.18
CA ARG A 35 12.67 28.81 3.09
C ARG A 35 12.92 27.69 4.08
N ILE A 36 13.80 26.75 3.74
CA ILE A 36 14.07 25.53 4.51
C ILE A 36 15.57 25.47 4.81
N GLY A 37 15.91 25.05 6.03
CA GLY A 37 17.29 24.94 6.51
C GLY A 37 17.80 26.20 7.20
N VAL A 38 19.02 26.09 7.73
CA VAL A 38 19.72 27.15 8.45
C VAL A 38 20.91 27.60 7.62
N THR A 39 21.05 28.90 7.38
CA THR A 39 22.21 29.47 6.69
C THR A 39 23.31 29.81 7.69
N ARG A 40 24.52 29.32 7.44
CA ARG A 40 25.74 29.68 8.18
C ARG A 40 26.88 29.90 7.19
N SER A 41 27.53 31.05 7.29
CA SER A 41 28.70 31.41 6.45
C SER A 41 28.47 31.20 4.96
N GLY A 42 27.31 31.60 4.44
CA GLY A 42 26.97 31.46 3.02
C GLY A 42 26.52 30.06 2.58
N VAL A 43 26.47 29.07 3.47
CA VAL A 43 26.01 27.70 3.18
C VAL A 43 24.70 27.44 3.90
N VAL A 44 23.73 26.86 3.19
CA VAL A 44 22.46 26.39 3.75
C VAL A 44 22.61 24.95 4.19
N TYR A 45 22.17 24.65 5.40
CA TYR A 45 22.15 23.31 6.00
C TYR A 45 20.70 22.88 6.20
N GLU A 46 20.31 21.77 5.55
CA GLU A 46 19.05 21.07 5.78
C GLU A 46 19.35 19.77 6.53
N LEU A 47 18.54 19.42 7.54
CA LEU A 47 18.71 18.21 8.33
C LEU A 47 17.53 17.27 8.10
N PHE A 48 17.83 16.01 7.78
CA PHE A 48 16.84 14.96 7.57
C PHE A 48 17.09 13.87 8.60
N LEU A 49 16.13 13.69 9.51
CA LEU A 49 16.20 12.67 10.56
C LEU A 49 15.44 11.43 10.06
N THR A 50 16.03 10.25 10.24
CA THR A 50 15.41 9.02 9.79
C THR A 50 15.79 7.82 10.66
N ASN A 51 14.92 6.82 10.68
CA ASN A 51 15.20 5.48 11.21
C ASN A 51 15.51 4.48 10.08
N LEU A 52 15.58 4.94 8.82
CA LEU A 52 15.90 4.09 7.68
C LEU A 52 17.37 3.62 7.76
N PRO A 53 17.62 2.31 7.62
CA PRO A 53 18.95 1.77 7.86
C PRO A 53 19.90 2.10 6.69
N GLN A 54 21.16 2.40 7.03
CA GLN A 54 22.16 2.89 6.08
C GLN A 54 22.51 1.87 4.99
N ASN A 55 22.40 0.57 5.28
CA ASN A 55 22.66 -0.50 4.33
C ASN A 55 21.56 -0.68 3.26
N ALA A 56 20.36 -0.12 3.46
CA ALA A 56 19.25 -0.25 2.52
C ALA A 56 18.87 1.06 1.84
N PHE A 57 19.19 2.21 2.45
CA PHE A 57 18.89 3.53 1.90
C PHE A 57 20.13 4.39 2.02
N THR A 58 20.65 4.86 0.89
CA THR A 58 21.72 5.87 0.87
C THR A 58 21.21 7.22 1.38
N ALA A 59 22.12 8.14 1.69
CA ALA A 59 21.74 9.51 2.02
C ALA A 59 20.94 10.19 0.88
N ALA A 60 21.27 9.86 -0.36
CA ALA A 60 20.54 10.35 -1.53
C ALA A 60 19.11 9.81 -1.57
N ASP A 61 18.90 8.52 -1.28
CA ASP A 61 17.57 7.90 -1.25
C ASP A 61 16.69 8.54 -0.18
N VAL A 62 17.23 8.79 1.03
CA VAL A 62 16.50 9.44 2.12
C VAL A 62 16.03 10.83 1.71
N VAL A 63 16.92 11.62 1.10
CA VAL A 63 16.60 12.98 0.65
C VAL A 63 15.62 12.94 -0.52
N ALA A 64 15.80 12.03 -1.48
CA ALA A 64 14.88 11.84 -2.59
C ALA A 64 13.48 11.48 -2.10
N LEU A 65 13.35 10.49 -1.20
CA LEU A 65 12.08 10.10 -0.58
C LEU A 65 11.38 11.29 0.08
N TYR A 66 12.11 12.09 0.86
CA TYR A 66 11.53 13.28 1.49
C TYR A 66 11.07 14.31 0.45
N LEU A 67 11.92 14.64 -0.54
CA LEU A 67 11.59 15.64 -1.56
C LEU A 67 10.43 15.18 -2.45
N HIS A 68 10.30 13.88 -2.69
CA HIS A 68 9.18 13.30 -3.42
C HIS A 68 7.86 13.33 -2.65
N ARG A 69 7.84 13.65 -1.34
CA ARG A 69 6.58 13.94 -0.62
C ARG A 69 5.76 15.03 -1.32
N GLY A 70 6.41 16.01 -1.96
CA GLY A 70 5.71 17.05 -2.71
C GLY A 70 4.85 16.52 -3.87
N ALA A 71 5.13 15.31 -4.37
CA ALA A 71 4.29 14.67 -5.39
C ALA A 71 2.89 14.30 -4.84
N PHE A 72 2.80 13.95 -3.56
CA PHE A 72 1.52 13.69 -2.89
C PHE A 72 0.70 14.98 -2.76
N GLU A 73 1.33 16.08 -2.32
CA GLU A 73 0.66 17.39 -2.22
C GLU A 73 0.14 17.87 -3.59
N ASN A 74 0.90 17.63 -4.67
CA ASN A 74 0.44 17.94 -6.03
C ASN A 74 -0.77 17.10 -6.45
N ALA A 75 -0.85 15.84 -6.00
CA ALA A 75 -2.00 14.97 -6.29
C ALA A 75 -3.25 15.45 -5.54
N LEU A 76 -3.12 15.86 -4.27
CA LEU A 76 -4.20 16.48 -3.51
C LEU A 76 -4.67 17.80 -4.14
N ALA A 77 -3.73 18.66 -4.53
CA ALA A 77 -4.06 19.92 -5.19
C ALA A 77 -4.78 19.71 -6.55
N ASP A 78 -4.40 18.67 -7.30
CA ASP A 78 -5.12 18.29 -8.51
C ASP A 78 -6.55 17.81 -8.17
N GLU A 79 -6.73 17.03 -7.10
CA GLU A 79 -8.04 16.55 -6.65
C GLU A 79 -8.95 17.71 -6.28
N ASP A 80 -8.46 18.65 -5.47
CA ASP A 80 -9.19 19.86 -5.09
C ASP A 80 -9.66 20.65 -6.32
N GLN A 81 -8.78 20.83 -7.32
CA GLN A 81 -9.11 21.59 -8.53
C GLN A 81 -10.06 20.85 -9.48
N GLU A 82 -9.97 19.52 -9.56
CA GLU A 82 -10.70 18.72 -10.56
C GLU A 82 -12.01 18.12 -10.03
N GLN A 83 -12.22 18.06 -8.71
CA GLN A 83 -13.41 17.51 -8.07
C GLN A 83 -14.05 18.40 -7.00
N ASP A 84 -13.29 19.26 -6.32
CA ASP A 84 -13.77 20.06 -5.18
C ASP A 84 -14.44 19.17 -4.10
N PRO A 85 -13.73 18.14 -3.58
CA PRO A 85 -14.31 17.17 -2.65
C PRO A 85 -14.67 17.81 -1.30
N ASP A 86 -14.10 18.97 -0.96
CA ASP A 86 -14.41 19.71 0.27
C ASP A 86 -15.74 20.47 0.22
N ARG A 87 -16.41 20.48 -0.95
CA ARG A 87 -17.74 21.06 -1.07
C ARG A 87 -18.71 20.39 -0.10
N TRP A 88 -19.42 21.23 0.66
CA TRP A 88 -20.43 20.75 1.59
C TRP A 88 -21.64 20.21 0.83
N ALA A 89 -21.78 18.87 0.77
CA ALA A 89 -22.84 18.18 0.04
C ALA A 89 -23.93 17.63 0.96
N SER A 90 -23.66 17.51 2.27
CA SER A 90 -24.60 16.97 3.26
C SER A 90 -24.41 17.63 4.62
N HIS A 91 -25.50 18.00 5.28
CA HIS A 91 -25.48 18.49 6.68
C HIS A 91 -25.26 17.39 7.73
N ALA A 92 -25.36 16.11 7.35
CA ALA A 92 -25.03 14.98 8.21
C ALA A 92 -23.58 14.51 7.96
N ALA A 93 -22.82 14.25 9.03
CA ALA A 93 -21.43 13.78 8.97
C ALA A 93 -21.26 12.54 8.07
N MET A 94 -22.10 11.51 8.26
CA MET A 94 -22.08 10.31 7.42
C MET A 94 -22.32 10.59 5.94
N GLY A 95 -23.14 11.60 5.63
CA GLY A 95 -23.37 11.99 4.23
C GLY A 95 -22.16 12.71 3.64
N GLN A 96 -21.43 13.49 4.44
CA GLN A 96 -20.19 14.13 4.01
C GLN A 96 -19.05 13.12 3.85
N GLU A 97 -18.95 12.13 4.74
CA GLU A 97 -18.03 10.99 4.59
C GLU A 97 -18.31 10.19 3.32
N CYS A 98 -19.59 9.89 3.05
CA CYS A 98 -20.00 9.23 1.81
C CYS A 98 -19.59 10.04 0.56
N TRP A 99 -19.78 11.36 0.59
CA TRP A 99 -19.36 12.25 -0.50
C TRP A 99 -17.85 12.19 -0.75
N GLN A 100 -17.03 12.19 0.30
CA GLN A 100 -15.58 12.03 0.18
C GLN A 100 -15.20 10.68 -0.44
N ILE A 101 -15.84 9.58 -0.01
CA ILE A 101 -15.61 8.23 -0.57
C ILE A 101 -16.00 8.19 -2.06
N VAL A 102 -17.14 8.77 -2.43
CA VAL A 102 -17.57 8.83 -3.83
C VAL A 102 -16.61 9.65 -4.68
N SER A 103 -16.11 10.78 -4.16
CA SER A 103 -15.12 11.62 -4.84
C SER A 103 -13.83 10.82 -5.13
N GLN A 104 -13.27 10.18 -4.11
CA GLN A 104 -12.10 9.30 -4.25
C GLN A 104 -12.34 8.14 -5.22
N TRP A 105 -13.53 7.53 -5.20
CA TRP A 105 -13.89 6.48 -6.16
C TRP A 105 -13.94 7.02 -7.60
N VAL A 106 -14.59 8.17 -7.81
CA VAL A 106 -14.63 8.83 -9.13
C VAL A 106 -13.23 9.26 -9.58
N TRP A 107 -12.35 9.63 -8.66
CA TRP A 107 -10.95 9.98 -8.95
C TRP A 107 -10.20 8.82 -9.57
N ASN A 108 -10.30 7.64 -8.96
CA ASN A 108 -9.69 6.41 -9.45
C ASN A 108 -10.36 5.93 -10.74
N LEU A 109 -11.68 6.00 -10.83
CA LEU A 109 -12.41 5.62 -12.05
C LEU A 109 -11.99 6.47 -13.25
N ARG A 110 -11.82 7.80 -13.08
CA ARG A 110 -11.33 8.69 -14.14
C ARG A 110 -9.92 8.31 -14.62
N LEU A 111 -9.07 7.80 -13.74
CA LEU A 111 -7.73 7.35 -14.10
C LEU A 111 -7.81 6.10 -14.99
N GLU A 112 -8.60 5.10 -14.58
CA GLU A 112 -8.79 3.86 -15.35
C GLU A 112 -9.42 4.13 -16.72
N LEU A 113 -10.52 4.88 -16.74
CA LEU A 113 -11.19 5.26 -17.98
C LEU A 113 -10.30 6.12 -18.88
N GLY A 114 -9.50 7.00 -18.29
CA GLY A 114 -8.54 7.82 -19.00
C GLY A 114 -7.46 7.00 -19.70
N GLN A 115 -6.94 5.95 -19.05
CA GLN A 115 -5.97 5.03 -19.66
C GLN A 115 -6.60 4.24 -20.82
N GLN A 116 -7.85 3.79 -20.67
CA GLN A 116 -8.56 3.10 -21.75
C GLN A 116 -8.86 4.03 -22.93
N LEU A 117 -9.17 5.29 -22.65
CA LEU A 117 -9.48 6.32 -23.65
C LEU A 117 -8.23 6.75 -24.44
N ALA A 118 -7.10 6.93 -23.74
CA ALA A 118 -5.85 7.41 -24.32
C ALA A 118 -4.68 6.62 -23.71
N PRO A 119 -4.43 5.39 -24.20
CA PRO A 119 -3.39 4.54 -23.63
C PRO A 119 -2.00 5.12 -23.90
N ASP A 120 -1.27 5.41 -22.82
CA ASP A 120 0.14 5.80 -22.85
C ASP A 120 1.02 4.62 -22.40
N PRO A 121 2.17 4.35 -23.05
CA PRO A 121 3.16 3.41 -22.53
C PRO A 121 3.52 3.68 -21.08
N VAL A 122 3.68 2.59 -20.31
CA VAL A 122 4.21 2.65 -18.94
C VAL A 122 5.61 3.25 -18.99
N ARG A 123 5.82 4.38 -18.31
CA ARG A 123 7.14 4.95 -18.14
C ARG A 123 7.92 4.07 -17.16
N THR A 124 9.17 3.78 -17.49
CA THR A 124 10.05 2.99 -16.64
C THR A 124 11.26 3.83 -16.27
N THR A 125 11.47 4.05 -14.98
CA THR A 125 12.60 4.79 -14.43
C THR A 125 13.43 3.82 -13.60
N GLU A 126 14.73 3.76 -13.83
CA GLU A 126 15.64 3.07 -12.91
C GLU A 126 15.67 3.85 -11.60
N PHE A 127 15.11 3.26 -10.55
CA PHE A 127 15.01 3.89 -9.23
C PHE A 127 16.27 3.67 -8.41
N ALA A 128 16.82 2.45 -8.45
CA ALA A 128 18.10 2.14 -7.83
C ALA A 128 18.90 1.20 -8.75
N PRO A 129 20.20 1.47 -8.94
CA PRO A 129 21.04 0.61 -9.75
C PRO A 129 21.22 -0.75 -9.10
N ALA A 130 21.57 -1.74 -9.93
CA ALA A 130 22.05 -3.02 -9.45
C ALA A 130 23.25 -2.80 -8.51
N LEU A 131 23.18 -3.35 -7.31
CA LEU A 131 24.38 -3.47 -6.48
C LEU A 131 25.30 -4.45 -7.19
N SER A 132 26.50 -3.99 -7.56
CA SER A 132 27.54 -4.90 -8.01
C SER A 132 27.78 -5.91 -6.88
N PRO A 133 27.94 -7.21 -7.16
CA PRO A 133 28.33 -8.17 -6.14
C PRO A 133 29.65 -7.67 -5.55
N ALA A 134 29.61 -7.18 -4.31
CA ALA A 134 30.78 -6.65 -3.65
C ALA A 134 31.83 -7.76 -3.61
N GLN A 135 33.01 -7.49 -4.18
CA GLN A 135 34.23 -8.20 -3.82
C GLN A 135 34.32 -8.22 -2.30
N GLU A 136 34.71 -9.37 -1.77
CA GLU A 136 35.02 -9.68 -0.36
C GLU A 136 35.50 -8.47 0.46
N GLU A 137 34.58 -7.64 0.94
CA GLU A 137 34.90 -6.62 1.93
C GLU A 137 34.96 -7.31 3.28
N THR A 138 36.22 -7.61 3.64
CA THR A 138 36.77 -7.85 4.98
C THR A 138 35.74 -7.83 6.11
N ALA A 139 35.49 -9.03 6.63
CA ALA A 139 34.89 -9.28 7.93
C ALA A 139 35.52 -8.38 8.99
N ASN A 140 34.85 -7.29 9.38
CA ASN A 140 34.93 -6.63 10.69
C ASN A 140 34.05 -5.38 10.71
N SER A 141 32.73 -5.55 10.70
CA SER A 141 31.82 -4.53 11.22
C SER A 141 30.51 -5.16 11.69
N PRO A 142 30.13 -5.02 12.98
CA PRO A 142 28.88 -5.60 13.48
C PRO A 142 27.70 -4.71 13.09
N SER A 143 27.16 -4.89 11.89
CA SER A 143 25.91 -4.23 11.48
C SER A 143 24.70 -4.93 12.13
N PRO A 144 23.81 -4.22 12.84
CA PRO A 144 22.56 -4.78 13.34
C PRO A 144 21.41 -4.32 12.44
N SER A 145 21.01 -5.17 11.47
CA SER A 145 19.66 -5.29 10.85
C SER A 145 19.71 -5.85 9.42
N GLN A 146 20.33 -7.03 9.23
CA GLN A 146 19.98 -7.85 8.07
C GLN A 146 18.53 -8.33 8.27
N ARG A 147 17.63 -7.99 7.33
CA ARG A 147 16.33 -8.65 7.26
C ARG A 147 16.58 -10.07 6.80
N TYR A 148 16.11 -11.03 7.59
CA TYR A 148 16.17 -12.43 7.23
C TYR A 148 14.91 -12.84 6.50
N GLY A 149 15.05 -13.80 5.59
CA GLY A 149 13.94 -14.47 4.93
C GLY A 149 13.17 -15.41 5.87
N PRO A 150 12.20 -16.15 5.33
CA PRO A 150 11.38 -17.08 6.10
C PRO A 150 12.22 -18.06 6.93
N ALA A 151 11.74 -18.34 8.13
CA ALA A 151 12.36 -19.28 9.06
C ALA A 151 12.43 -20.70 8.47
N VAL A 152 13.66 -21.22 8.32
CA VAL A 152 13.89 -22.61 7.94
C VAL A 152 14.17 -23.41 9.21
N VAL A 153 13.33 -24.40 9.47
CA VAL A 153 13.53 -25.31 10.60
C VAL A 153 14.18 -26.60 10.11
N ALA A 154 15.17 -27.10 10.87
CA ALA A 154 15.95 -28.28 10.52
C ALA A 154 15.07 -29.50 10.17
N LEU A 155 15.50 -30.25 9.15
CA LEU A 155 14.80 -31.42 8.61
C LEU A 155 14.76 -32.58 9.62
N PRO A 156 13.75 -33.47 9.51
CA PRO A 156 13.63 -34.62 10.40
C PRO A 156 14.78 -35.60 10.22
N TRP A 157 15.39 -36.01 11.34
CA TRP A 157 16.26 -37.18 11.40
C TRP A 157 15.49 -38.28 12.18
N LYS A 158 15.02 -39.30 11.44
CA LYS A 158 14.16 -40.47 11.82
C LYS A 158 12.63 -40.30 11.78
N GLN A 159 11.96 -41.31 11.23
CA GLN A 159 10.50 -41.47 11.20
C GLN A 159 9.91 -41.62 12.61
N GLY A 160 8.72 -41.04 12.84
CA GLY A 160 7.91 -41.24 14.04
C GLY A 160 8.20 -40.30 15.23
N ARG A 161 8.94 -39.21 15.04
CA ARG A 161 9.25 -38.22 16.09
C ARG A 161 8.98 -36.79 15.60
N PHE A 162 8.74 -35.87 16.54
CA PHE A 162 8.56 -34.46 16.19
C PHE A 162 9.86 -33.83 15.70
N SER A 163 9.79 -33.30 14.49
CA SER A 163 10.77 -32.43 13.86
C SER A 163 10.61 -30.99 14.37
N GLY A 164 11.46 -30.07 13.92
CA GLY A 164 11.24 -28.66 14.24
C GLY A 164 10.04 -28.04 13.50
N ARG A 165 9.55 -28.65 12.41
CA ARG A 165 8.34 -28.18 11.70
C ARG A 165 7.05 -28.39 12.50
N ASP A 166 7.08 -29.29 13.48
CA ASP A 166 5.96 -29.57 14.38
C ASP A 166 5.82 -28.52 15.49
N PHE A 167 6.63 -27.46 15.45
CA PHE A 167 6.62 -26.35 16.39
C PHE A 167 6.26 -25.07 15.64
N ALA A 168 5.01 -24.64 15.77
CA ALA A 168 4.46 -23.52 15.02
C ALA A 168 4.93 -22.18 15.62
N LEU A 169 5.48 -21.29 14.79
CA LEU A 169 5.81 -19.92 15.17
C LEU A 169 4.53 -19.13 15.44
N GLN A 170 4.45 -18.52 16.62
CA GLN A 170 3.33 -17.73 17.09
C GLN A 170 3.53 -16.24 16.76
N PRO A 171 2.45 -15.43 16.72
CA PRO A 171 2.53 -13.99 16.45
C PRO A 171 3.40 -13.22 17.47
N ASP A 172 3.51 -13.72 18.70
CA ASP A 172 4.34 -13.15 19.77
C ASP A 172 5.84 -13.47 19.64
N GLY A 173 6.22 -14.22 18.59
CA GLY A 173 7.60 -14.62 18.32
C GLY A 173 8.07 -15.87 19.06
N THR A 174 7.20 -16.56 19.81
CA THR A 174 7.49 -17.86 20.44
C THR A 174 7.20 -19.04 19.51
N LEU A 175 7.69 -20.24 19.81
CA LEU A 175 7.23 -21.46 19.14
C LEU A 175 6.25 -22.22 20.03
N CYS A 176 5.23 -22.85 19.47
CA CYS A 176 4.30 -23.70 20.19
C CYS A 176 4.41 -25.15 19.74
N CYS A 177 4.53 -26.10 20.67
CA CYS A 177 4.57 -27.53 20.35
C CYS A 177 3.16 -28.13 20.19
N GLN A 178 3.08 -29.36 19.67
CA GLN A 178 1.82 -30.11 19.50
C GLN A 178 1.03 -30.35 20.81
N ALA A 179 1.70 -30.27 21.96
CA ALA A 179 1.06 -30.34 23.29
C ALA A 179 0.66 -28.95 23.85
N GLY A 180 0.71 -27.90 23.02
CA GLY A 180 0.32 -26.53 23.41
C GLY A 180 1.34 -25.80 24.31
N GLN A 181 2.57 -26.31 24.46
CA GLN A 181 3.59 -25.66 25.29
C GLN A 181 4.39 -24.66 24.48
N SER A 182 4.61 -23.46 25.05
CA SER A 182 5.43 -22.41 24.44
C SER A 182 6.92 -22.65 24.65
N LEU A 183 7.72 -22.32 23.63
CA LEU A 183 9.17 -22.31 23.62
C LEU A 183 9.62 -20.88 23.35
N VAL A 184 10.53 -20.39 24.20
CA VAL A 184 11.05 -19.02 24.14
C VAL A 184 12.45 -19.04 23.55
N ALA A 185 12.77 -18.03 22.74
CA ALA A 185 14.13 -17.82 22.24
C ALA A 185 15.07 -17.53 23.40
N HIS A 186 16.07 -18.38 23.62
CA HIS A 186 17.05 -18.20 24.70
C HIS A 186 18.47 -17.96 24.17
N GLU A 187 18.70 -18.23 22.89
CA GLU A 187 20.01 -18.05 22.27
C GLU A 187 19.88 -17.61 20.82
N ARG A 188 20.79 -16.71 20.40
CA ARG A 188 20.92 -16.20 19.04
C ARG A 188 22.38 -16.24 18.65
N ARG A 189 22.72 -16.98 17.58
CA ARG A 189 24.08 -17.10 17.06
C ARG A 189 24.10 -16.76 15.57
N ARG A 190 25.12 -16.01 15.14
CA ARG A 190 25.41 -15.80 13.72
C ARG A 190 26.31 -16.92 13.23
N GLU A 191 25.94 -17.50 12.10
CA GLU A 191 26.72 -18.50 11.38
C GLU A 191 27.69 -17.82 10.41
N ALA A 192 28.68 -18.58 9.92
CA ALA A 192 29.72 -18.07 9.03
C ALA A 192 29.17 -17.55 7.67
N ASP A 193 28.03 -18.07 7.23
CA ASP A 193 27.32 -17.65 6.00
C ASP A 193 26.43 -16.41 6.21
N GLY A 194 26.46 -15.80 7.40
CA GLY A 194 25.62 -14.67 7.77
C GLY A 194 24.21 -15.06 8.24
N SER A 195 23.84 -16.35 8.23
CA SER A 195 22.56 -16.82 8.76
C SER A 195 22.46 -16.60 10.27
N LEU A 196 21.25 -16.29 10.76
CA LEU A 196 20.97 -16.19 12.19
C LEU A 196 20.28 -17.46 12.68
N ARG A 197 20.97 -18.23 13.51
CA ARG A 197 20.38 -19.33 14.25
C ARG A 197 19.76 -18.80 15.54
N VAL A 198 18.45 -19.01 15.70
CA VAL A 198 17.72 -18.74 16.94
C VAL A 198 17.34 -20.07 17.57
N VAL A 199 17.76 -20.30 18.81
CA VAL A 199 17.43 -21.52 19.56
C VAL A 199 16.30 -21.23 20.54
N TYR A 200 15.20 -21.93 20.34
CA TYR A 200 14.02 -21.90 21.19
C TYR A 200 14.06 -23.08 22.16
N ALA A 201 13.72 -22.85 23.42
CA ALA A 201 13.63 -23.91 24.42
C ALA A 201 12.30 -23.86 25.17
N ALA A 202 11.74 -25.05 25.41
CA ALA A 202 10.60 -25.21 26.32
C ALA A 202 11.07 -25.15 27.78
N SER A 203 10.14 -24.96 28.71
CA SER A 203 10.40 -25.23 30.13
C SER A 203 10.52 -26.75 30.36
N ILE A 204 11.58 -27.19 31.05
CA ILE A 204 11.73 -28.61 31.44
C ILE A 204 10.58 -29.07 32.34
N ARG A 205 10.00 -28.15 33.12
CA ARG A 205 8.85 -28.43 34.00
C ARG A 205 7.60 -28.78 33.18
N SER A 206 7.45 -28.19 32.00
CA SER A 206 6.39 -28.52 31.05
C SER A 206 6.67 -29.81 30.28
N CYS A 207 7.93 -30.09 29.95
CA CYS A 207 8.29 -31.29 29.20
C CYS A 207 8.19 -32.58 30.02
N ARG A 208 8.53 -32.54 31.32
CA ARG A 208 8.60 -33.74 32.16
C ARG A 208 7.28 -34.52 32.27
N PRO A 209 6.13 -33.90 32.54
CA PRO A 209 4.84 -34.58 32.63
C PRO A 209 4.13 -34.72 31.27
N CYS A 210 4.73 -34.26 30.17
CA CYS A 210 4.06 -34.22 28.87
C CYS A 210 3.79 -35.64 28.32
N PRO A 211 2.56 -35.98 27.90
CA PRO A 211 2.26 -37.30 27.35
C PRO A 211 2.97 -37.58 26.02
N LEU A 212 3.35 -36.52 25.29
CA LEU A 212 4.08 -36.63 24.02
C LEU A 212 5.61 -36.62 24.20
N ARG A 213 6.11 -36.70 25.44
CA ARG A 213 7.54 -36.56 25.76
C ARG A 213 8.41 -37.55 25.00
N GLU A 214 7.99 -38.81 24.87
CA GLU A 214 8.75 -39.84 24.15
C GLU A 214 8.89 -39.54 22.65
N GLN A 215 7.87 -38.93 22.04
CA GLN A 215 7.90 -38.53 20.62
C GLN A 215 8.67 -37.20 20.42
N CYS A 216 8.64 -36.34 21.44
CA CYS A 216 9.19 -34.99 21.41
C CYS A 216 10.68 -34.91 21.80
N GLN A 217 11.11 -35.67 22.82
CA GLN A 217 12.49 -35.68 23.33
C GLN A 217 13.21 -36.95 22.89
N TRP A 218 14.41 -36.79 22.32
CA TRP A 218 15.18 -37.91 21.75
C TRP A 218 15.42 -39.04 22.76
N GLN A 219 15.81 -38.71 23.99
CA GLN A 219 16.05 -39.67 25.07
C GLN A 219 14.88 -39.76 26.07
N GLY A 220 13.70 -39.21 25.71
CA GLY A 220 12.49 -39.29 26.54
C GLY A 220 12.70 -38.89 27.99
N SER A 221 12.36 -39.80 28.91
CA SER A 221 12.58 -39.62 30.35
C SER A 221 14.05 -39.47 30.79
N ALA A 222 15.00 -40.00 30.02
CA ALA A 222 16.43 -40.00 30.35
C ALA A 222 17.16 -38.67 30.08
N THR A 223 16.55 -37.73 29.32
CA THR A 223 17.16 -36.40 29.13
C THR A 223 16.85 -35.47 30.29
N ALA A 224 17.89 -34.80 30.80
CA ALA A 224 17.77 -33.71 31.78
C ALA A 224 17.43 -32.35 31.12
N LYS A 225 17.53 -32.24 29.79
CA LYS A 225 17.36 -30.97 29.07
C LYS A 225 15.95 -30.84 28.49
N PRO A 226 15.40 -29.61 28.41
CA PRO A 226 14.12 -29.39 27.74
C PRO A 226 14.24 -29.63 26.23
N ARG A 227 13.09 -29.72 25.55
CA ARG A 227 13.08 -29.71 24.09
C ARG A 227 13.64 -28.37 23.59
N GLN A 228 14.59 -28.46 22.67
CA GLN A 228 15.14 -27.31 21.96
C GLN A 228 14.83 -27.43 20.46
N VAL A 229 14.55 -26.30 19.82
CA VAL A 229 14.31 -26.19 18.38
C VAL A 229 15.17 -25.06 17.86
N SER A 230 16.01 -25.36 16.86
CA SER A 230 16.79 -24.34 16.15
C SER A 230 16.02 -23.89 14.92
N VAL A 231 15.81 -22.58 14.82
CA VAL A 231 15.30 -21.92 13.62
C VAL A 231 16.47 -21.21 12.96
N LEU A 232 16.68 -21.46 11.68
CA LEU A 232 17.67 -20.74 10.89
C LEU A 232 16.97 -19.69 10.04
N LEU A 233 17.43 -18.45 10.19
CA LEU A 233 16.99 -17.31 9.41
C LEU A 233 18.11 -17.01 8.43
N HIS A 234 17.87 -17.16 7.13
CA HIS A 234 18.88 -16.84 6.10
C HIS A 234 18.75 -15.37 5.71
N PRO A 235 19.84 -14.64 5.43
CA PRO A 235 19.75 -13.26 4.97
C PRO A 235 18.89 -13.18 3.70
N LEU A 236 18.07 -12.13 3.57
CA LEU A 236 17.43 -11.84 2.29
C LEU A 236 18.51 -11.55 1.26
N ILE A 237 18.61 -12.39 0.23
CA ILE A 237 19.46 -12.12 -0.92
C ILE A 237 18.75 -11.03 -1.75
N ILE A 238 19.26 -9.80 -1.66
CA ILE A 238 18.89 -8.75 -2.61
C ILE A 238 19.60 -9.11 -3.92
N GLY A 239 18.83 -9.31 -4.99
CA GLY A 239 19.37 -9.69 -6.29
C GLY A 239 20.28 -8.61 -6.87
N SER A 240 21.12 -8.98 -7.83
CA SER A 240 22.00 -8.07 -8.58
C SER A 240 21.26 -7.29 -9.68
N GLU A 241 19.94 -7.23 -9.62
CA GLU A 241 19.13 -6.54 -10.63
C GLU A 241 18.76 -5.14 -10.14
N PRO A 242 18.70 -4.15 -11.04
CA PRO A 242 18.24 -2.82 -10.68
C PRO A 242 16.75 -2.83 -10.29
N ILE A 243 16.37 -1.88 -9.44
CA ILE A 243 14.97 -1.65 -9.09
C ILE A 243 14.41 -0.63 -10.07
N PHE A 244 13.35 -1.01 -10.78
CA PHE A 244 12.61 -0.12 -11.68
C PHE A 244 11.34 0.39 -11.03
N TRP A 245 11.12 1.70 -11.13
CA TRP A 245 9.83 2.34 -10.88
C TRP A 245 9.04 2.43 -12.19
N ARG A 246 7.79 2.01 -12.17
CA ARG A 246 6.89 2.04 -13.32
C ARG A 246 5.66 2.86 -13.01
N ASP A 247 5.36 3.83 -13.86
CA ASP A 247 4.20 4.71 -13.68
C ASP A 247 3.59 5.19 -15.00
N TRP A 248 2.44 5.85 -14.86
CA TRP A 248 1.72 6.52 -15.93
C TRP A 248 1.54 8.00 -15.63
N SER A 249 1.24 8.78 -16.66
CA SER A 249 0.86 10.18 -16.52
C SER A 249 -0.57 10.31 -15.97
N CYS A 250 -0.78 10.04 -14.68
CA CYS A 250 -2.12 9.96 -14.06
C CYS A 250 -2.96 11.22 -14.28
N ARG A 251 -2.33 12.41 -14.21
CA ARG A 251 -2.99 13.69 -14.49
C ARG A 251 -3.52 13.77 -15.93
N SER A 252 -2.75 13.29 -16.91
CA SER A 252 -3.15 13.34 -18.32
C SER A 252 -4.35 12.44 -18.57
N HIS A 253 -4.35 11.22 -18.03
CA HIS A 253 -5.46 10.28 -18.17
C HIS A 253 -6.75 10.81 -17.53
N ARG A 254 -6.69 11.29 -16.28
CA ARG A 254 -7.87 11.89 -15.63
C ARG A 254 -8.43 13.06 -16.43
N ARG A 255 -7.56 13.96 -16.90
CA ARG A 255 -7.96 15.12 -17.69
C ARG A 255 -8.53 14.70 -19.04
N ALA A 256 -7.98 13.70 -19.72
CA ALA A 256 -8.54 13.18 -20.96
C ALA A 256 -9.98 12.69 -20.75
N CYS A 257 -10.23 11.94 -19.67
CA CYS A 257 -11.58 11.50 -19.30
C CYS A 257 -12.52 12.70 -19.02
N ILE A 258 -12.07 13.69 -18.25
CA ILE A 258 -12.85 14.91 -17.95
C ILE A 258 -13.17 15.68 -19.24
N GLN A 259 -12.19 15.82 -20.13
CA GLN A 259 -12.36 16.55 -21.39
C GLN A 259 -13.35 15.85 -22.30
N LEU A 260 -13.31 14.52 -22.41
CA LEU A 260 -14.33 13.77 -23.15
C LEU A 260 -15.73 14.05 -22.58
N LEU A 261 -15.90 13.93 -21.25
CA LEU A 261 -17.18 14.16 -20.60
C LEU A 261 -17.71 15.60 -20.80
N ARG A 262 -16.84 16.61 -20.73
CA ARG A 262 -17.23 18.02 -20.92
C ARG A 262 -17.61 18.36 -22.36
N HIS A 263 -17.03 17.68 -23.33
CA HIS A 263 -17.33 17.87 -24.75
C HIS A 263 -18.34 16.85 -25.31
N GLN A 264 -18.85 15.96 -24.45
CA GLN A 264 -19.76 14.91 -24.84
C GLN A 264 -21.09 15.51 -25.29
N CYS A 265 -21.45 15.30 -26.55
CA CYS A 265 -22.79 15.57 -27.04
C CYS A 265 -23.66 14.33 -26.84
N VAL A 266 -24.79 14.50 -26.17
CA VAL A 266 -25.81 13.46 -25.96
C VAL A 266 -27.06 13.87 -26.72
N LYS A 267 -27.47 13.04 -27.68
CA LYS A 267 -28.76 13.18 -28.36
C LYS A 267 -29.73 12.18 -27.76
N VAL A 268 -30.90 12.66 -27.37
CA VAL A 268 -31.98 11.83 -26.84
C VAL A 268 -33.15 11.92 -27.80
N GLU A 269 -33.50 10.78 -28.39
CA GLU A 269 -34.63 10.64 -29.29
C GLU A 269 -35.66 9.76 -28.59
N VAL A 270 -36.91 10.24 -28.51
CA VAL A 270 -38.01 9.49 -27.92
C VAL A 270 -38.96 9.13 -29.04
N GLU A 271 -39.14 7.83 -29.28
CA GLU A 271 -40.09 7.38 -30.29
C GLU A 271 -41.53 7.74 -29.88
N PRO A 272 -42.41 8.06 -30.84
CA PRO A 272 -43.82 8.23 -30.54
C PRO A 272 -44.37 6.97 -29.85
N PRO A 273 -45.20 7.10 -28.81
CA PRO A 273 -45.78 5.93 -28.16
C PRO A 273 -46.63 5.16 -29.17
N ILE A 274 -46.48 3.83 -29.19
CA ILE A 274 -47.16 2.90 -30.12
C ILE A 274 -48.70 2.99 -29.97
N SER A 275 -49.17 3.51 -28.84
CA SER A 275 -50.59 3.73 -28.57
C SER A 275 -50.79 5.12 -27.98
N ALA A 276 -51.81 5.83 -28.45
CA ALA A 276 -52.21 7.12 -27.89
C ALA A 276 -52.62 6.91 -26.42
N SER A 277 -51.68 7.13 -25.51
CA SER A 277 -52.00 7.20 -24.09
C SER A 277 -53.01 8.33 -23.93
N LEU A 278 -54.24 8.00 -23.52
CA LEU A 278 -55.14 9.00 -22.94
C LEU A 278 -54.32 9.77 -21.92
N ALA A 279 -54.21 11.09 -22.09
CA ALA A 279 -53.45 11.94 -21.19
C ALA A 279 -54.09 11.85 -19.80
N VAL A 280 -53.59 10.92 -18.98
CA VAL A 280 -53.99 10.81 -17.59
C VAL A 280 -53.47 12.08 -16.93
N LYS A 281 -54.38 13.00 -16.59
CA LYS A 281 -54.04 14.17 -15.79
C LYS A 281 -53.30 13.66 -14.54
N PRO A 282 -52.07 14.11 -14.27
CA PRO A 282 -51.34 13.64 -13.10
C PRO A 282 -52.19 13.89 -11.86
N ALA A 283 -52.47 12.83 -11.11
CA ALA A 283 -53.28 12.91 -9.92
C ALA A 283 -52.66 13.92 -8.95
N THR A 284 -53.49 14.80 -8.40
CA THR A 284 -53.05 15.82 -7.45
C THR A 284 -52.47 15.12 -6.21
N LEU A 285 -51.16 15.24 -6.02
CA LEU A 285 -50.50 14.63 -4.85
C LEU A 285 -50.87 15.39 -3.58
N SER A 286 -51.24 14.66 -2.52
CA SER A 286 -51.42 15.23 -1.19
C SER A 286 -50.08 15.68 -0.60
N ARG A 287 -50.12 16.54 0.42
CA ARG A 287 -48.91 16.98 1.15
C ARG A 287 -48.11 15.80 1.72
N ALA A 288 -48.79 14.74 2.18
CA ALA A 288 -48.16 13.52 2.66
C ALA A 288 -47.50 12.70 1.54
N GLN A 289 -48.12 12.65 0.35
CA GLN A 289 -47.53 11.99 -0.83
C GLN A 289 -46.32 12.77 -1.40
N ARG A 290 -46.29 14.10 -1.21
CA ARG A 290 -45.16 14.96 -1.58
C ARG A 290 -44.01 14.92 -0.55
N ALA A 291 -44.34 14.77 0.73
CA ALA A 291 -43.35 14.62 1.78
C ALA A 291 -42.62 13.30 1.56
N HIS A 292 -41.46 13.36 0.91
CA HIS A 292 -40.65 12.23 0.46
C HIS A 292 -39.93 11.52 1.62
N TYR A 293 -40.66 11.25 2.70
CA TYR A 293 -40.19 10.44 3.81
C TYR A 293 -40.88 9.09 3.74
N ARG A 294 -40.06 8.02 3.63
CA ARG A 294 -40.41 6.60 3.80
C ARG A 294 -40.97 5.81 2.61
N LEU A 295 -40.65 6.16 1.36
CA LEU A 295 -40.67 5.10 0.33
C LEU A 295 -39.48 4.17 0.57
N SER A 296 -39.78 2.89 0.79
CA SER A 296 -38.79 1.81 0.74
C SER A 296 -38.11 1.79 -0.63
N TRP A 297 -36.94 1.14 -0.69
CA TRP A 297 -36.21 1.01 -1.96
C TRP A 297 -37.04 0.31 -3.04
N THR A 298 -37.80 -0.72 -2.66
CA THR A 298 -38.72 -1.45 -3.55
C THR A 298 -39.81 -0.54 -4.12
N GLU A 299 -40.44 0.30 -3.31
CA GLU A 299 -41.48 1.23 -3.78
C GLU A 299 -40.90 2.30 -4.71
N ARG A 300 -39.67 2.75 -4.45
CA ARG A 300 -38.97 3.68 -5.36
C ARG A 300 -38.68 3.03 -6.71
N LEU A 301 -38.18 1.80 -6.71
CA LEU A 301 -37.91 1.03 -7.93
C LEU A 301 -39.20 0.76 -8.70
N ALA A 302 -40.26 0.32 -8.03
CA ALA A 302 -41.56 0.07 -8.66
C ALA A 302 -42.15 1.34 -9.28
N ARG A 303 -42.03 2.49 -8.60
CA ARG A 303 -42.49 3.78 -9.14
C ARG A 303 -41.66 4.26 -10.33
N ASN A 304 -40.35 3.99 -10.32
CA ASN A 304 -39.44 4.34 -11.41
C ASN A 304 -39.42 3.28 -12.52
N ALA A 305 -40.11 2.14 -12.34
CA ALA A 305 -40.16 1.07 -13.32
C ALA A 305 -40.84 1.59 -14.59
N ARG A 306 -40.17 1.39 -15.72
CA ARG A 306 -40.67 1.84 -17.01
C ARG A 306 -41.87 0.97 -17.43
N PRO A 307 -43.05 1.55 -17.71
CA PRO A 307 -44.20 0.80 -18.18
C PRO A 307 -43.89 0.11 -19.53
N PRO A 308 -44.45 -1.08 -19.81
CA PRO A 308 -44.29 -1.76 -21.10
C PRO A 308 -44.80 -0.92 -22.29
N THR A 309 -45.72 0.01 -22.04
CA THR A 309 -46.32 0.92 -23.03
C THR A 309 -45.52 2.20 -23.23
N ALA A 310 -44.43 2.41 -22.50
CA ALA A 310 -43.63 3.62 -22.60
C ALA A 310 -42.78 3.63 -23.87
N SER A 311 -42.85 4.73 -24.62
CA SER A 311 -42.01 5.05 -25.78
C SER A 311 -40.56 4.62 -25.63
N GLN A 312 -40.00 4.02 -26.68
CA GLN A 312 -38.56 3.74 -26.73
C GLN A 312 -37.76 5.04 -26.68
N VAL A 313 -36.74 5.05 -25.82
CA VAL A 313 -35.79 6.17 -25.72
C VAL A 313 -34.48 5.68 -26.31
N MET A 314 -34.04 6.31 -27.38
CA MET A 314 -32.70 6.13 -27.94
C MET A 314 -31.80 7.24 -27.41
N ILE A 315 -30.68 6.84 -26.79
CA ILE A 315 -29.64 7.76 -26.33
C ILE A 315 -28.41 7.55 -27.20
N ARG A 316 -27.99 8.58 -27.93
CA ARG A 316 -26.81 8.57 -28.79
C ARG A 316 -25.71 9.43 -28.18
N LEU A 317 -24.57 8.81 -27.90
CA LEU A 317 -23.36 9.47 -27.43
C LEU A 317 -22.45 9.78 -28.63
N CYS A 318 -22.24 11.06 -28.95
CA CYS A 318 -21.42 11.48 -30.09
C CYS A 318 -19.95 11.72 -29.68
N GLY A 319 -18.99 11.34 -30.52
CA GLY A 319 -17.57 11.65 -30.27
C GLY A 319 -16.87 10.73 -29.28
N VAL A 320 -17.49 9.61 -28.91
CA VAL A 320 -16.86 8.55 -28.11
C VAL A 320 -15.98 7.70 -29.02
N PRO A 321 -14.67 7.56 -28.76
CA PRO A 321 -13.80 6.71 -29.58
C PRO A 321 -14.27 5.25 -29.58
N ALA A 322 -14.22 4.58 -30.73
CA ALA A 322 -14.79 3.24 -30.90
C ALA A 322 -14.20 2.20 -29.92
N GLY A 323 -12.87 2.16 -29.77
CA GLY A 323 -12.22 1.24 -28.81
C GLY A 323 -12.66 1.49 -27.36
N PHE A 324 -12.83 2.77 -26.99
CA PHE A 324 -13.33 3.13 -25.67
C PHE A 324 -14.80 2.74 -25.50
N ALA A 325 -15.64 2.97 -26.51
CA ALA A 325 -17.05 2.54 -26.50
C ALA A 325 -17.19 1.02 -26.34
N THR A 326 -16.38 0.24 -27.08
CA THR A 326 -16.32 -1.22 -26.94
C THR A 326 -15.90 -1.65 -25.53
N SER A 327 -14.90 -0.97 -24.95
CA SER A 327 -14.46 -1.26 -23.57
C SER A 327 -15.56 -1.07 -22.52
N LEU A 328 -16.51 -0.17 -22.80
CA LEU A 328 -17.68 0.10 -21.96
C LEU A 328 -18.89 -0.80 -22.28
N GLY A 329 -18.76 -1.71 -23.24
CA GLY A 329 -19.87 -2.56 -23.70
C GLY A 329 -20.95 -1.78 -24.46
N LEU A 330 -20.62 -0.60 -25.00
CA LEU A 330 -21.54 0.20 -25.78
C LEU A 330 -21.59 -0.30 -27.23
N MET A 331 -22.80 -0.31 -27.80
CA MET A 331 -22.97 -0.60 -29.22
C MET A 331 -22.40 0.55 -30.04
N THR A 332 -21.49 0.25 -30.96
CA THR A 332 -21.01 1.20 -31.96
C THR A 332 -21.91 1.07 -33.20
N PRO A 333 -22.39 2.19 -33.77
CA PRO A 333 -23.25 2.19 -34.95
C PRO A 333 -22.55 1.76 -36.23
#